data_AF-A0A645BV18-F1
#
_entry.id   AF-A0A645BV18-F1
#
_cell.length_a   1.000
_cell.length_b   1.000
_cell.length_c   1.000
_cell.angle_alpha   90.00
_cell.angle_beta   90.00
_cell.angle_gamma   90.00
#
_symmetry.space_group_name_H-M   'P 1'
#
loop_
_entity.id
_entity.type
_entity.pdbx_description
1 polymer ?
#
loop_
_entity_poly.entity_id
_entity_poly.type
_entity_poly.pdbx_seq_one_letter_code
_entity_poly.pdbx_strand_id
1 'polypeptide(L)' 'MYLLTIYKKSDASHEVLKEMFNKLQDDVIGVMLLGFADITATKRLLEPKEDEEILKSYIYYVLTVYLYKYKKNVSF' A
#
# COMPACT_ATOMS: atom_id res chain seq x y z
N MET A 1 0.07 4.28 -9.71
CA MET A 1 -0.53 3.27 -8.82
C MET A 1 -0.07 3.53 -7.39
N TYR A 2 -0.98 3.64 -6.42
CA TYR A 2 -0.67 4.14 -5.08
C TYR A 2 0.42 3.35 -4.36
N LEU A 3 0.31 2.01 -4.30
CA LEU A 3 1.30 1.17 -3.63
C LEU A 3 2.71 1.34 -4.22
N LEU A 4 2.82 1.39 -5.56
CA LEU A 4 4.09 1.59 -6.23
C LEU A 4 4.69 2.96 -5.90
N THR A 5 3.87 4.01 -5.82
CA THR A 5 4.32 5.36 -5.48
C THR A 5 4.83 5.43 -4.04
N ILE A 6 4.10 4.86 -3.09
CA ILE A 6 4.50 4.76 -1.68
C ILE A 6 5.83 4.02 -1.57
N TYR A 7 5.94 2.85 -2.22
CA TYR A 7 7.13 2.02 -2.20
C TYR A 7 8.35 2.72 -2.83
N LYS A 8 8.21 3.35 -4.01
CA LYS A 8 9.34 4.01 -4.70
C LYS A 8 9.81 5.28 -3.99
N LYS A 9 8.91 6.01 -3.32
CA LYS A 9 9.25 7.22 -2.58
C LYS A 9 9.61 6.95 -1.12
N SER A 10 9.39 5.72 -0.65
CA SER A 10 9.48 5.35 0.76
C SER A 10 8.69 6.31 1.67
N ASP A 11 7.54 6.78 1.20
CA ASP A 11 6.73 7.79 1.87
C ASP A 11 5.32 7.24 2.14
N ALA A 12 5.14 6.82 3.39
CA ALA A 12 3.85 6.40 3.96
C ALA A 12 3.46 7.33 5.12
N SER A 13 3.76 8.63 4.98
CA SER A 13 3.41 9.64 5.98
C SER A 13 1.89 9.78 6.17
N HIS A 14 1.49 10.35 7.31
CA HIS A 14 0.08 10.58 7.65
C HIS A 14 -0.67 11.30 6.51
N GLU A 15 -0.10 12.37 5.96
CA GLU A 15 -0.75 13.17 4.93
C GLU A 15 -0.98 12.38 3.64
N VAL A 16 0.04 11.63 3.19
CA VAL A 16 -0.06 10.79 1.99
C VAL A 16 -1.12 9.70 2.17
N LEU A 17 -1.13 9.03 3.32
CA LEU A 17 -2.10 7.97 3.58
C LEU A 17 -3.51 8.52 3.73
N LYS A 18 -3.68 9.65 4.42
CA LYS A 18 -4.98 10.31 4.59
C LYS A 18 -5.54 10.78 3.25
N GLU A 19 -4.74 11.41 2.40
CA GLU A 19 -5.15 11.79 1.05
C GLU A 19 -5.59 10.57 0.25
N MET A 20 -4.78 9.50 0.26
CA MET A 20 -5.09 8.25 -0.42
C MET A 20 -6.39 7.63 0.08
N PHE A 21 -6.60 7.53 1.39
CA PHE A 21 -7.82 6.95 1.96
C PHE A 21 -9.05 7.79 1.69
N ASN A 22 -8.95 9.13 1.77
CA ASN A 22 -10.06 10.02 1.44
C ASN A 22 -10.49 9.86 -0.02
N LYS A 23 -9.52 9.63 -0.92
CA LYS A 23 -9.80 9.47 -2.35
C LYS A 23 -10.34 8.10 -2.71
N LEU A 24 -9.79 7.03 -2.11
CA LEU A 24 -10.14 5.65 -2.43
C LEU A 24 -11.32 5.11 -1.59
N GLN A 25 -11.60 5.71 -0.44
CA GLN A 25 -12.70 5.32 0.45
C GLN A 25 -12.72 3.81 0.76
N ASP A 26 -13.74 3.08 0.31
CA ASP A 26 -13.89 1.64 0.54
C ASP A 26 -13.02 0.77 -0.39
N ASP A 27 -12.47 1.35 -1.46
CA ASP A 27 -11.66 0.63 -2.46
C ASP A 27 -10.19 0.44 -2.03
N VAL A 28 -9.77 0.99 -0.89
CA VAL A 28 -8.38 0.97 -0.41
C VAL A 28 -7.81 -0.45 -0.41
N ILE A 29 -8.54 -1.42 0.13
CA ILE A 29 -8.08 -2.81 0.21
C ILE A 29 -7.90 -3.39 -1.20
N GLY A 30 -8.88 -3.18 -2.08
CA GLY A 30 -8.84 -3.65 -3.45
C GLY A 30 -7.65 -3.09 -4.22
N VAL A 31 -7.41 -1.78 -4.13
CA VAL A 31 -6.29 -1.10 -4.80
C VAL A 31 -4.94 -1.57 -4.26
N MET A 32 -4.81 -1.84 -2.95
CA MET A 32 -3.58 -2.39 -2.38
C MET A 32 -3.30 -3.81 -2.87
N LEU A 33 -4.32 -4.68 -2.92
CA LEU A 33 -4.17 -6.05 -3.41
C LEU A 33 -3.86 -6.10 -4.90
N LEU A 34 -4.55 -5.30 -5.71
CA LEU A 34 -4.27 -5.16 -7.15
C LEU A 34 -2.84 -4.67 -7.39
N GLY A 35 -2.43 -3.64 -6.65
CA GLY A 35 -1.07 -3.12 -6.75
C GLY A 35 -0.01 -4.13 -6.32
N PHE A 36 -0.30 -4.94 -5.31
CA PHE A 36 0.63 -5.99 -4.88
C PHE A 36 0.82 -7.05 -5.96
N ALA A 37 -0.29 -7.52 -6.53
CA ALA A 37 -0.28 -8.53 -7.59
C ALA A 37 0.46 -8.02 -8.82
N ASP A 38 0.18 -6.79 -9.25
CA ASP A 38 0.80 -6.16 -10.41
C ASP A 38 2.32 -6.00 -10.24
N ILE A 39 2.77 -5.44 -9.11
CA ILE A 39 4.20 -5.25 -8.85
C ILE A 39 4.90 -6.60 -8.71
N THR A 40 4.32 -7.55 -7.98
CA THR A 40 4.92 -8.87 -7.77
C THR A 40 5.04 -9.65 -9.08
N ALA A 41 3.99 -9.66 -9.90
CA ALA A 41 4.01 -10.30 -11.21
C ALA A 41 5.06 -9.67 -12.12
N THR A 42 5.13 -8.34 -12.17
CA THR A 42 6.12 -7.61 -12.98
C THR A 42 7.54 -7.89 -12.50
N LYS A 43 7.80 -7.88 -11.18
CA LYS A 43 9.11 -8.21 -10.61
C LYS A 43 9.53 -9.63 -10.94
N ARG A 44 8.64 -10.62 -10.82
CA ARG A 44 8.94 -12.01 -11.18
C ARG A 44 9.33 -12.18 -12.64
N LEU A 45 8.77 -11.37 -13.54
CA LEU A 45 9.11 -11.39 -14.95
C LEU A 45 10.47 -10.73 -15.24
N LEU A 46 10.79 -9.64 -14.54
CA LEU A 46 12.02 -8.86 -14.78
C LEU A 46 13.22 -9.39 -14.01
N GLU A 47 13.07 -9.62 -12.71
CA GLU A 47 14.13 -10.01 -11.78
C GLU A 47 13.60 -11.00 -10.72
N PRO A 48 13.58 -12.31 -11.03
CA PRO A 48 12.95 -13.33 -10.18
C PRO A 48 13.63 -13.59 -8.83
N LYS A 49 14.74 -12.90 -8.51
CA LYS A 49 15.51 -13.06 -7.27
C LYS A 49 15.22 -11.99 -6.21
N GLU A 50 14.39 -11.01 -6.51
CA GLU A 50 14.14 -9.89 -5.60
C GLU A 50 13.23 -10.29 -4.44
N ASP A 51 13.51 -9.76 -3.25
CA ASP A 51 12.80 -10.10 -2.02
C ASP A 51 11.42 -9.40 -1.95
N GLU A 52 10.35 -10.20 -1.94
CA GLU A 52 8.97 -9.73 -1.83
C GLU A 52 8.64 -9.18 -0.42
N GLU A 53 9.48 -9.44 0.61
CA GLU A 53 9.22 -9.05 2.00
C GLU A 53 9.10 -7.53 2.18
N ILE A 54 9.92 -6.75 1.48
CA ILE A 54 9.88 -5.29 1.62
C ILE A 54 8.53 -4.76 1.13
N LEU A 55 8.04 -5.20 -0.02
CA LEU A 55 6.75 -4.74 -0.55
C LEU A 55 5.58 -5.18 0.36
N LYS A 56 5.65 -6.39 0.92
CA LYS A 56 4.67 -6.88 1.89
C LYS A 56 4.59 -5.99 3.13
N SER A 57 5.74 -5.51 3.63
CA SER A 57 5.77 -4.62 4.80
C SER A 57 4.97 -3.33 4.59
N TYR A 58 5.06 -2.72 3.39
CA TYR A 58 4.30 -1.53 3.04
C TYR A 58 2.79 -1.79 3.00
N ILE A 59 2.36 -2.90 2.39
CA ILE A 59 0.94 -3.25 2.34
C ILE A 59 0.40 -3.50 3.74
N TYR A 60 1.11 -4.28 4.55
CA TYR A 60 0.70 -4.56 5.92
C TYR A 60 0.56 -3.27 6.73
N TYR A 61 1.52 -2.36 6.60
CA TYR A 61 1.45 -1.06 7.24
C TYR A 61 0.19 -0.29 6.80
N VAL A 62 0.02 -0.05 5.49
CA VAL A 62 -1.11 0.71 4.93
C VAL A 62 -2.45 0.11 5.32
N LEU A 63 -2.62 -1.21 5.24
CA LEU A 63 -3.88 -1.88 5.56
C LEU A 63 -4.18 -1.86 7.06
N THR A 64 -3.16 -2.04 7.91
CA THR A 64 -3.32 -1.94 9.37
C THR A 64 -3.80 -0.55 9.74
N VAL A 65 -3.15 0.45 9.17
CA VAL A 65 -3.45 1.86 9.33
C VAL A 65 -4.89 2.18 8.90
N TYR A 66 -5.29 1.72 7.71
CA TYR A 66 -6.63 1.91 7.19
C TYR A 66 -7.70 1.27 8.08
N LEU A 67 -7.52 -0.01 8.42
CA LEU A 67 -8.52 -0.81 9.16
C LEU A 67 -8.67 -0.40 10.62
N TYR A 68 -7.55 -0.14 11.30
CA TYR A 68 -7.56 0.05 12.75
C TYR A 68 -7.61 1.50 13.18
N LYS A 69 -7.15 2.42 12.33
CA LYS A 69 -7.13 3.84 12.68
C LYS A 69 -8.08 4.66 11.82
N TYR A 70 -7.92 4.67 10.50
CA TYR A 70 -8.75 5.51 9.60
C TYR A 70 -10.24 5.13 9.65
N LYS A 71 -10.59 3.86 9.39
CA LYS A 71 -11.99 3.39 9.38
C LYS A 71 -12.68 3.47 10.75
N LYS A 72 -11.89 3.47 11.83
CA LYS A 72 -12.39 3.58 13.21
C LYS A 72 -12.37 5.01 13.75
N ASN A 73 -12.00 6.00 12.94
CA ASN A 73 -11.82 7.40 13.34
C ASN A 73 -10.92 7.56 14.58
N VAL A 74 -9.89 6.73 14.70
CA VAL A 74 -8.87 6.84 15.76
C VAL A 74 -7.73 7.71 15.24
N SER A 75 -7.19 8.58 16.10
CA SER A 75 -6.03 9.45 15.82
C SER A 75 -4.93 8.67 15.08
N PHE A 76 -4.62 9.12 13.86
CA PHE A 76 -3.72 8.44 12.95
C PHE A 76 -2.26 8.87 13.15
#